data_AF-A0A9X2HTB2-F1
#
_entry.id   AF-A0A9X2HTB2-F1
#
_cell.length_a   1.000
_cell.length_b   1.000
_cell.length_c   1.000
_cell.angle_alpha   90.00
_cell.angle_beta   90.00
_cell.angle_gamma   90.00
#
_symmetry.space_group_name_H-M   'P 1'
#
loop_
_entity.id
_entity.type
_entity.pdbx_description
1 polymer ?
#
loop_
_entity_poly.entity_id
_entity_poly.type
_entity_poly.pdbx_seq_one_letter_code
_entity_poly.pdbx_strand_id
1 'polypeptide(L)'
;MPNLDIHVANSGRDWHNGKVGDKGQHEALTSADGAPDASPVLARDVDGEEQLDIHKPKPVHSWREFINEIGVIVIGVLIALGGEQAVESLHWRHVVGETKESLSATVEDAYGAMLSRQEMQSCVDRRLGDIATILSRHDQGEPLGIVGPIGAPTASVVQTYAFDMAIASQAFSHMPITDQAKFFEPIGVYRTFDEVIKDERSIWREFRALERASFLTQADWSDVRKAYNRASDLNAILSANLRNEEPGLWLYPFRPFHKPKSYSLSGIPRVRQLCRPAVSKSPA
;
A
#
# COMPACT_ATOMS: atom_id res chain seq x y z
N MET A 1 28.01 -28.46 -15.57
CA MET A 1 27.05 -27.37 -15.30
C MET A 1 27.85 -26.26 -14.62
N PRO A 2 28.04 -25.09 -15.26
CA PRO A 2 28.83 -24.04 -14.63
C PRO A 2 28.01 -23.33 -13.55
N ASN A 3 28.63 -23.11 -12.39
CA ASN A 3 28.09 -22.32 -11.29
C ASN A 3 27.79 -20.90 -11.78
N LEU A 4 26.53 -20.50 -11.68
CA LEU A 4 26.11 -19.12 -11.90
C LEU A 4 26.30 -18.39 -10.56
N ASP A 5 27.48 -17.79 -10.37
CA ASP A 5 27.73 -16.88 -9.25
C ASP A 5 26.91 -15.61 -9.47
N ILE A 6 25.72 -15.56 -8.88
CA ILE A 6 24.91 -14.35 -8.82
C ILE A 6 25.54 -13.44 -7.77
N HIS A 7 26.43 -12.56 -8.22
CA HIS A 7 26.82 -11.39 -7.45
C HIS A 7 25.60 -10.47 -7.33
N VAL A 8 24.88 -10.59 -6.22
CA VAL A 8 23.91 -9.59 -5.78
C VAL A 8 24.71 -8.33 -5.47
N ALA A 9 24.74 -7.40 -6.43
CA ALA A 9 25.24 -6.06 -6.22
C ALA A 9 24.35 -5.39 -5.16
N ASN A 10 24.84 -5.38 -3.92
CA ASN A 10 24.28 -4.62 -2.82
C ASN A 10 24.47 -3.14 -3.16
N SER A 11 23.49 -2.53 -3.84
CA SER A 11 23.44 -1.08 -4.02
C SER A 11 23.11 -0.48 -2.65
N GLY A 12 24.18 -0.19 -1.90
CA GLY A 12 24.12 0.66 -0.72
C GLY A 12 23.47 1.98 -1.12
N ARG A 13 22.17 2.10 -0.81
CA ARG A 13 21.47 3.38 -0.82
C ARG A 13 22.07 4.19 0.32
N ASP A 14 23.02 5.05 -0.04
CA ASP A 14 23.42 6.20 0.76
C ASP A 14 22.19 7.05 1.03
N TRP A 15 21.60 6.86 2.21
CA TRP A 15 20.65 7.80 2.80
C TRP A 15 21.43 9.01 3.34
N HIS A 16 22.04 9.78 2.44
CA HIS A 16 22.59 11.08 2.77
C HIS A 16 21.44 12.08 2.94
N ASN A 17 21.01 12.21 4.19
CA ASN A 17 20.83 13.48 4.90
C ASN A 17 20.40 14.68 4.03
N GLY A 18 19.16 14.63 3.53
CA GLY A 18 18.47 15.81 3.02
C GLY A 18 18.13 16.74 4.18
N LYS A 19 19.01 17.69 4.48
CA LYS A 19 18.67 18.88 5.27
C LYS A 19 17.46 19.55 4.61
N VAL A 20 16.30 19.44 5.24
CA VAL A 20 15.14 20.27 4.94
C VAL A 20 15.53 21.69 5.32
N GLY A 21 15.84 22.50 4.31
CA GLY A 21 16.07 23.92 4.44
C GLY A 21 14.76 24.62 4.79
N ASP A 22 14.58 24.84 6.07
CA ASP A 22 13.66 25.85 6.61
C ASP A 22 14.14 27.24 6.18
N LYS A 23 13.47 27.82 5.17
CA LYS A 23 13.56 29.23 4.83
C LYS A 23 12.18 29.74 4.43
N GLY A 24 11.49 30.26 5.45
CA GLY A 24 10.80 31.54 5.42
C GLY A 24 10.02 31.91 4.16
N GLN A 25 8.71 31.75 4.23
CA GLN A 25 7.79 32.76 3.71
C GLN A 25 6.88 33.20 4.85
N HIS A 26 7.29 34.31 5.46
CA HIS A 26 6.41 35.20 6.20
C HIS A 26 5.55 35.95 5.17
N GLU A 27 4.27 35.63 5.07
CA GLU A 27 3.28 36.61 4.63
C GLU A 27 2.12 36.64 5.63
N ALA A 28 1.87 37.87 6.04
CA ALA A 28 0.99 38.29 7.09
C ALA A 28 -0.49 38.09 6.71
N LEU A 29 -1.24 37.42 7.58
CA LEU A 29 -2.67 37.65 7.73
C LEU A 29 -2.93 38.12 9.16
N THR A 30 -2.96 39.44 9.26
CA THR A 30 -3.56 40.23 10.31
C THR A 30 -5.08 40.06 10.35
N SER A 31 -5.65 40.24 11.55
CA SER A 31 -7.08 40.44 11.87
C SER A 31 -7.96 39.18 11.82
N ALA A 32 -8.82 38.88 12.81
CA ALA A 32 -9.34 39.68 13.89
C ALA A 32 -9.82 38.79 15.07
N ASP A 33 -9.61 39.29 16.28
CA ASP A 33 -10.57 39.37 17.39
C ASP A 33 -11.53 38.19 17.63
N GLY A 34 -11.24 37.46 18.70
CA GLY A 34 -12.17 36.51 19.34
C GLY A 34 -11.70 36.20 20.76
N ALA A 35 -11.98 37.12 21.68
CA ALA A 35 -11.62 37.06 23.10
C ALA A 35 -12.20 35.81 23.82
N PRO A 36 -11.55 35.36 24.92
CA PRO A 36 -12.03 34.26 25.74
C PRO A 36 -13.26 34.70 26.55
N ASP A 37 -14.37 33.98 26.37
CA ASP A 37 -15.55 34.13 27.22
C ASP A 37 -15.28 33.50 28.58
N ALA A 38 -14.71 34.32 29.46
CA ALA A 38 -14.58 34.05 30.87
C ALA A 38 -15.97 34.11 31.51
N SER A 39 -16.63 32.95 31.57
CA SER A 39 -17.83 32.80 32.38
C SER A 39 -17.54 33.16 33.84
N PRO A 40 -18.41 33.95 34.49
CA PRO A 40 -18.20 34.41 35.85
C PRO A 40 -18.27 33.25 36.85
N VAL A 41 -17.18 33.09 37.59
CA VAL A 41 -17.15 32.36 38.86
C VAL A 41 -18.21 32.98 39.77
N LEU A 42 -19.32 32.27 39.96
CA LEU A 42 -20.30 32.60 40.99
C LEU A 42 -19.65 32.40 42.35
N ALA A 43 -19.24 33.52 42.95
CA ALA A 43 -19.06 33.64 44.39
C ALA A 43 -20.39 33.22 45.05
N ARG A 44 -20.35 32.10 45.78
CA ARG A 44 -21.44 31.67 46.64
C ARG A 44 -20.98 31.89 48.07
N ASP A 45 -21.80 32.63 48.78
CA ASP A 45 -21.59 33.15 50.14
C ASP A 45 -21.10 32.08 51.11
N VAL A 46 -19.98 32.39 51.76
CA VAL A 46 -19.50 31.74 52.98
C VAL A 46 -20.07 32.56 54.12
N ASP A 47 -21.28 32.24 54.58
CA ASP A 47 -21.79 32.70 55.88
C ASP A 47 -22.77 31.66 56.42
N GLY A 48 -22.25 30.83 57.31
CA GLY A 48 -22.98 29.81 58.04
C GLY A 48 -22.04 29.21 59.08
N GLU A 49 -22.00 29.82 60.27
CA GLU A 49 -21.53 29.17 61.49
C GLU A 49 -22.41 27.94 61.77
N GLU A 50 -22.12 26.82 61.11
CA GLU A 50 -22.60 25.52 61.58
C GLU A 50 -21.70 25.10 62.75
N GLN A 51 -22.31 25.14 63.93
CA GLN A 51 -21.82 24.52 65.15
C GLN A 51 -21.27 23.13 64.81
N LEU A 52 -19.97 22.92 65.04
CA LEU A 52 -19.35 21.60 65.11
C LEU A 52 -19.92 20.88 66.34
N ASP A 53 -21.14 20.38 66.21
CA ASP A 53 -21.77 19.52 67.18
C ASP A 53 -21.04 18.19 67.11
N ILE A 54 -20.05 18.02 68.01
CA ILE A 54 -19.27 16.79 68.18
C ILE A 54 -20.24 15.71 68.67
N HIS A 55 -20.91 15.10 67.70
CA HIS A 55 -21.77 13.96 67.89
C HIS A 55 -20.90 12.82 68.44
N LYS A 56 -21.15 12.44 69.69
CA LYS A 56 -20.56 11.25 70.32
C LYS A 56 -20.71 10.07 69.35
N PRO A 57 -19.62 9.35 69.00
CA PRO A 57 -19.73 8.17 68.14
C PRO A 57 -20.65 7.17 68.83
N LYS A 58 -21.87 7.03 68.31
CA LYS A 58 -22.78 5.97 68.73
C LYS A 58 -22.06 4.65 68.47
N PRO A 59 -22.14 3.68 69.40
CA PRO A 59 -21.43 2.41 69.28
C PRO A 59 -21.79 1.77 67.94
N VAL A 60 -20.75 1.56 67.13
CA VAL A 60 -20.78 0.95 65.80
C VAL A 60 -21.79 -0.19 65.78
N HIS A 61 -22.93 0.08 65.15
CA HIS A 61 -23.97 -0.91 64.99
C HIS A 61 -23.41 -2.04 64.11
N SER A 62 -23.59 -3.27 64.62
CA SER A 62 -23.47 -4.55 63.93
C SER A 62 -22.54 -4.60 62.70
N TRP A 63 -21.39 -5.29 62.82
CA TRP A 63 -20.50 -5.67 61.70
C TRP A 63 -21.23 -6.27 60.47
N ARG A 64 -22.44 -6.81 60.66
CA ARG A 64 -23.30 -7.30 59.57
C ARG A 64 -23.84 -6.19 58.67
N GLU A 65 -24.14 -5.02 59.22
CA GLU A 65 -24.65 -3.87 58.47
C GLU A 65 -23.54 -3.28 57.57
N PHE A 66 -22.33 -3.17 58.12
CA PHE A 66 -21.15 -2.76 57.36
C PHE A 66 -20.82 -3.69 56.18
N ILE A 67 -20.91 -5.02 56.37
CA ILE A 67 -20.70 -5.98 55.28
C ILE A 67 -21.76 -5.81 54.17
N ASN A 68 -23.01 -5.51 54.53
CA ASN A 68 -24.08 -5.34 53.54
C ASN A 68 -23.84 -4.09 52.68
N GLU A 69 -23.43 -2.96 53.27
CA GLU A 69 -23.12 -1.74 52.52
C GLU A 69 -21.95 -1.95 51.56
N ILE A 70 -20.87 -2.59 52.02
CA ILE A 70 -19.73 -2.96 51.15
C ILE A 70 -20.19 -3.90 50.04
N GLY A 71 -21.02 -4.90 50.35
CA GLY A 71 -21.52 -5.87 49.37
C GLY A 71 -22.24 -5.20 48.22
N VAL A 72 -23.12 -4.24 48.51
CA VAL A 72 -23.86 -3.49 47.47
C VAL A 72 -22.91 -2.66 46.60
N ILE A 73 -21.95 -1.95 47.20
CA ILE A 73 -20.96 -1.15 46.46
C ILE A 73 -20.12 -2.04 45.55
N VAL A 74 -19.61 -3.16 46.08
CA VAL A 74 -18.79 -4.11 45.30
C VAL A 74 -19.59 -4.70 44.14
N ILE A 75 -20.86 -5.07 44.35
CA ILE A 75 -21.74 -5.57 43.28
C ILE A 75 -21.93 -4.49 42.20
N GLY A 76 -22.18 -3.24 42.59
CA GLY A 76 -22.30 -2.13 41.65
C GLY A 76 -21.05 -1.95 40.79
N VAL A 77 -19.86 -1.99 41.41
CA VAL A 77 -18.57 -1.88 40.70
C VAL A 77 -18.33 -3.07 39.77
N LEU A 78 -18.65 -4.30 40.21
CA LEU A 78 -18.50 -5.50 39.36
C LEU A 78 -19.42 -5.46 38.13
N ILE A 79 -20.66 -4.98 38.30
CA ILE A 79 -21.59 -4.82 37.18
C ILE A 79 -21.08 -3.75 36.21
N ALA A 80 -20.56 -2.62 36.73
CA ALA A 80 -20.00 -1.56 35.90
C ALA A 80 -18.80 -2.05 35.07
N LEU A 81 -17.82 -2.70 35.71
CA LEU A 81 -16.63 -3.22 35.03
C LEU A 81 -16.98 -4.36 34.05
N GLY A 82 -17.92 -5.24 34.43
CA GLY A 82 -18.37 -6.32 33.54
C GLY A 82 -19.14 -5.80 32.32
N GLY A 83 -19.95 -4.75 32.50
CA GLY A 83 -20.70 -4.12 31.42
C GLY A 83 -19.78 -3.46 30.38
N GLU A 84 -18.77 -2.73 30.83
CA GLU A 84 -17.78 -2.09 29.95
C GLU A 84 -17.04 -3.11 29.09
N GLN A 85 -16.53 -4.19 29.71
CA GLN A 85 -15.83 -5.26 28.99
C GLN A 85 -16.74 -5.98 27.97
N ALA A 86 -18.03 -6.15 28.28
CA ALA A 86 -18.98 -6.77 27.36
C ALA A 86 -19.26 -5.91 26.12
N VAL A 87 -19.45 -4.59 26.31
CA VAL A 87 -19.68 -3.64 25.22
C VAL A 87 -18.42 -3.51 24.36
N GLU A 88 -17.25 -3.40 24.99
CA GLU A 88 -15.96 -3.34 24.30
C GLU A 88 -15.71 -4.62 23.48
N SER A 89 -15.97 -5.80 24.05
CA SER A 89 -15.83 -7.06 23.30
C SER A 89 -16.77 -7.14 22.10
N LEU A 90 -18.01 -6.64 22.22
CA LEU A 90 -18.97 -6.62 21.12
C LEU A 90 -18.51 -5.63 20.03
N HIS A 91 -18.04 -4.45 20.43
CA HIS A 91 -17.52 -3.42 19.53
C HIS A 91 -16.35 -3.97 18.69
N TRP A 92 -15.35 -4.58 19.32
CA TRP A 92 -14.19 -5.14 18.61
C TRP A 92 -14.54 -6.29 17.67
N ARG A 93 -15.52 -7.13 18.03
CA ARG A 93 -15.99 -8.19 17.12
C ARG A 93 -16.58 -7.61 15.84
N HIS A 94 -17.33 -6.52 15.95
CA HIS A 94 -17.89 -5.82 14.80
C HIS A 94 -16.80 -5.16 13.95
N VAL A 95 -15.90 -4.38 14.58
CA VAL A 95 -14.77 -3.71 13.89
C VAL A 95 -13.88 -4.70 13.17
N VAL A 96 -13.53 -5.83 13.81
CA VAL A 96 -12.74 -6.89 13.18
C VAL A 96 -13.48 -7.52 11.99
N GLY A 97 -14.79 -7.70 12.09
CA GLY A 97 -15.62 -8.23 11.00
C GLY A 97 -15.58 -7.34 9.76
N GLU A 98 -15.87 -6.05 9.91
CA GLU A 98 -15.83 -5.07 8.82
C GLU A 98 -14.42 -4.91 8.24
N THR A 99 -13.40 -4.90 9.12
CA THR A 99 -12.00 -4.81 8.69
C THR A 99 -11.61 -6.01 7.83
N LYS A 100 -11.99 -7.24 8.22
CA LYS A 100 -11.70 -8.45 7.45
C LYS A 100 -12.33 -8.42 6.06
N GLU A 101 -13.55 -7.92 5.93
CA GLU A 101 -14.23 -7.78 4.64
C GLU A 101 -13.46 -6.79 3.72
N SER A 102 -13.13 -5.61 4.25
CA SER A 102 -12.38 -4.59 3.50
C SER A 102 -10.97 -5.06 3.10
N LEU A 103 -10.27 -5.75 4.01
CA LEU A 103 -8.97 -6.35 3.73
C LEU A 103 -9.04 -7.44 2.66
N SER A 104 -10.09 -8.27 2.67
CA SER A 104 -10.26 -9.33 1.68
C SER A 104 -10.41 -8.75 0.28
N ALA A 105 -11.21 -7.69 0.11
CA ALA A 105 -11.35 -6.98 -1.15
C ALA A 105 -10.02 -6.38 -1.62
N THR A 106 -9.25 -5.77 -0.71
CA THR A 106 -7.93 -5.20 -1.03
C THR A 106 -6.95 -6.26 -1.53
N VAL A 107 -6.95 -7.43 -0.89
CA VAL A 107 -6.11 -8.56 -1.28
C VAL A 107 -6.53 -9.13 -2.64
N GLU A 108 -7.83 -9.18 -2.93
CA GLU A 108 -8.35 -9.60 -4.24
C GLU A 108 -7.93 -8.63 -5.36
N ASP A 109 -8.02 -7.32 -5.12
CA ASP A 109 -7.57 -6.31 -6.07
C ASP A 109 -6.06 -6.40 -6.33
N ALA A 110 -5.26 -6.57 -5.26
CA ALA A 110 -3.81 -6.78 -5.34
C ALA A 110 -3.46 -7.97 -6.23
N TYR A 111 -4.17 -9.08 -6.06
CA TYR A 111 -4.00 -10.26 -6.90
C TYR A 111 -4.43 -10.03 -8.35
N GLY A 112 -5.57 -9.37 -8.56
CA GLY A 112 -6.05 -9.00 -9.90
C GLY A 112 -5.03 -8.13 -10.65
N ALA A 113 -4.36 -7.20 -9.96
CA ALA A 113 -3.29 -6.39 -10.54
C ALA A 113 -2.09 -7.24 -10.99
N MET A 114 -1.65 -8.21 -10.19
CA MET A 114 -0.53 -9.12 -10.55
C MET A 114 -0.90 -10.03 -11.74
N LEU A 115 -2.08 -10.66 -11.70
CA LEU A 115 -2.60 -11.45 -12.81
C LEU A 115 -2.70 -10.62 -14.09
N SER A 116 -3.11 -9.36 -13.98
CA SER A 116 -3.24 -8.52 -15.16
C SER A 116 -1.90 -8.29 -15.87
N ARG A 117 -0.81 -8.19 -15.11
CA ARG A 117 0.55 -8.10 -15.67
C ARG A 117 1.00 -9.42 -16.28
N GLN A 118 0.62 -10.56 -15.71
CA GLN A 118 0.90 -11.89 -16.26
C GLN A 118 0.21 -12.10 -17.60
N GLU A 119 -1.06 -11.70 -17.74
CA GLU A 119 -1.79 -11.81 -19.01
C GLU A 119 -1.13 -11.03 -20.15
N MET A 120 -0.51 -9.88 -19.83
CA MET A 120 0.22 -9.07 -20.81
C MET A 120 1.61 -9.61 -21.16
N GLN A 121 2.12 -10.63 -20.46
CA GLN A 121 3.52 -11.06 -20.57
C GLN A 121 3.96 -11.34 -22.00
N SER A 122 3.16 -12.06 -22.78
CA SER A 122 3.47 -12.36 -24.18
C SER A 122 3.56 -11.12 -25.07
N CYS A 123 2.76 -10.08 -24.77
CA CYS A 123 2.81 -8.81 -25.49
C CYS A 123 4.03 -7.99 -25.10
N VAL A 124 4.44 -8.03 -23.83
CA VAL A 124 5.67 -7.39 -23.35
C VAL A 124 6.90 -8.04 -24.00
N ASP A 125 6.98 -9.37 -24.01
CA ASP A 125 8.07 -10.12 -24.65
C ASP A 125 8.21 -9.73 -26.14
N ARG A 126 7.08 -9.71 -26.87
CA ARG A 126 7.07 -9.29 -28.29
C ARG A 126 7.55 -7.85 -28.46
N ARG A 127 7.07 -6.93 -27.62
CA ARG A 127 7.42 -5.52 -27.72
C ARG A 127 8.91 -5.28 -27.44
N LEU A 128 9.50 -5.99 -26.49
CA LEU A 128 10.94 -5.95 -26.27
C LEU A 128 11.72 -6.49 -27.48
N GLY A 129 11.22 -7.54 -28.14
CA GLY A 129 11.78 -8.02 -29.42
C GLY A 129 11.70 -6.98 -30.55
N ASP A 130 10.58 -6.26 -30.65
CA ASP A 130 10.43 -5.15 -31.61
C ASP A 130 11.44 -4.03 -31.33
N ILE A 131 11.64 -3.65 -30.06
CA ILE A 131 12.62 -2.63 -29.67
C ILE A 131 14.06 -3.09 -29.99
N ALA A 132 14.38 -4.36 -29.73
CA ALA A 132 15.68 -4.92 -30.09
C ALA A 132 15.93 -4.83 -31.61
N THR A 133 14.89 -5.08 -32.42
CA THR A 133 14.95 -4.95 -33.88
C THR A 133 15.19 -3.49 -34.30
N ILE A 134 14.52 -2.52 -33.67
CA ILE A 134 14.74 -1.08 -33.92
C ILE A 134 16.20 -0.70 -33.63
N LEU A 135 16.73 -1.15 -32.49
CA LEU A 135 18.12 -0.88 -32.10
C LEU A 135 19.12 -1.49 -33.10
N SER A 136 18.89 -2.73 -33.52
CA SER A 136 19.74 -3.40 -34.52
C SER A 136 19.73 -2.67 -35.87
N ARG A 137 18.55 -2.24 -36.34
CA ARG A 137 18.41 -1.48 -37.61
C ARG A 137 19.11 -0.14 -37.53
N HIS A 138 18.97 0.56 -36.41
CA HIS A 138 19.69 1.82 -36.17
C HIS A 138 21.20 1.62 -36.29
N ASP A 139 21.75 0.57 -35.67
CA ASP A 139 23.20 0.29 -35.70
C ASP A 139 23.71 -0.06 -37.12
N GLN A 140 22.82 -0.55 -37.99
CA GLN A 140 23.11 -0.86 -39.39
C GLN A 140 22.82 0.31 -40.35
N GLY A 141 22.29 1.43 -39.85
CA GLY A 141 21.86 2.56 -40.68
C GLY A 141 20.62 2.27 -41.54
N GLU A 142 19.84 1.25 -41.17
CA GLU A 142 18.61 0.87 -41.88
C GLU A 142 17.40 1.69 -41.42
N PRO A 143 16.37 1.85 -42.26
CA PRO A 143 15.10 2.44 -41.85
C PRO A 143 14.49 1.67 -40.65
N LEU A 144 14.24 2.37 -39.55
CA LEU A 144 13.77 1.74 -38.29
C LEU A 144 12.46 0.95 -38.46
N GLY A 145 11.58 1.38 -39.37
CA GLY A 145 10.33 0.68 -39.67
C GLY A 145 9.30 0.73 -38.54
N ILE A 146 9.28 1.79 -37.73
CA ILE A 146 8.30 1.99 -36.66
C ILE A 146 6.94 2.30 -37.28
N VAL A 147 5.94 1.44 -37.07
CA VAL A 147 4.58 1.55 -37.67
C VAL A 147 3.51 2.05 -36.71
N GLY A 148 3.90 2.41 -35.49
CA GLY A 148 2.97 2.91 -34.48
C GLY A 148 3.64 3.24 -33.16
N PRO A 149 2.85 3.67 -32.17
CA PRO A 149 3.35 3.97 -30.84
C PRO A 149 3.99 2.75 -30.18
N ILE A 150 5.05 2.96 -29.39
CA ILE A 150 5.76 1.88 -28.69
C ILE A 150 4.87 1.25 -27.62
N GLY A 151 3.93 2.01 -27.06
CA GLY A 151 3.05 1.52 -26.01
C GLY A 151 3.80 1.23 -24.70
N ALA A 152 3.05 0.80 -23.68
CA ALA A 152 3.60 0.37 -22.40
C ALA A 152 2.62 -0.60 -21.71
N PRO A 153 3.11 -1.50 -20.84
CA PRO A 153 2.26 -2.26 -19.93
C PRO A 153 1.35 -1.32 -19.12
N THR A 154 0.08 -1.71 -18.98
CA THR A 154 -0.84 -0.96 -18.11
C THR A 154 -0.70 -1.47 -16.69
N ALA A 155 -0.40 -0.58 -15.74
CA ALA A 155 -0.36 -0.92 -14.33
C ALA A 155 -1.70 -0.60 -13.67
N SER A 156 -2.32 -1.61 -13.04
CA SER A 156 -3.40 -1.39 -12.08
C SER A 156 -2.76 -0.96 -10.75
N VAL A 157 -3.11 0.24 -10.29
CA VAL A 157 -2.72 0.72 -8.95
C VAL A 157 -3.79 0.26 -7.98
N VAL A 158 -3.41 -0.58 -7.02
CA VAL A 158 -4.29 -1.03 -5.95
C VAL A 158 -4.02 -0.18 -4.73
N GLN A 159 -5.09 0.31 -4.12
CA GLN A 159 -5.00 1.11 -2.92
C GLN A 159 -4.86 0.19 -1.71
N THR A 160 -3.84 0.39 -0.88
CA THR A 160 -3.67 -0.37 0.37
C THR A 160 -4.29 0.32 1.58
N TYR A 161 -5.14 1.34 1.38
CA TYR A 161 -5.67 2.17 2.47
C TYR A 161 -6.43 1.36 3.53
N ALA A 162 -7.20 0.35 3.13
CA ALA A 162 -7.89 -0.52 4.10
C ALA A 162 -6.89 -1.23 5.04
N PHE A 163 -5.75 -1.65 4.51
CA PHE A 163 -4.68 -2.26 5.29
C PHE A 163 -4.01 -1.26 6.23
N ASP A 164 -3.69 -0.06 5.73
CA ASP A 164 -3.08 0.99 6.54
C ASP A 164 -4.03 1.50 7.65
N MET A 165 -5.33 1.56 7.36
CA MET A 165 -6.38 1.87 8.34
C MET A 165 -6.53 0.76 9.39
N ALA A 166 -6.46 -0.52 9.01
CA ALA A 166 -6.50 -1.63 9.95
C ALA A 166 -5.33 -1.62 10.95
N ILE A 167 -4.16 -1.16 10.52
CA ILE A 167 -3.01 -0.91 11.41
C ILE A 167 -3.33 0.25 12.35
N ALA A 168 -3.75 1.40 11.80
CA ALA A 168 -3.99 2.61 12.56
C ALA A 168 -5.12 2.47 13.61
N SER A 169 -6.17 1.70 13.28
CA SER A 169 -7.32 1.47 14.16
C SER A 169 -7.09 0.37 15.20
N GLN A 170 -5.90 -0.24 15.24
CA GLN A 170 -5.57 -1.39 16.11
C GLN A 170 -6.43 -2.64 15.85
N ALA A 171 -7.20 -2.68 14.75
CA ALA A 171 -8.05 -3.83 14.43
C ALA A 171 -7.25 -5.14 14.39
N PHE A 172 -6.00 -5.11 13.91
CA PHE A 172 -5.13 -6.29 13.92
C PHE A 172 -4.82 -6.81 15.33
N SER A 173 -4.69 -5.95 16.34
CA SER A 173 -4.43 -6.39 17.73
C SER A 173 -5.58 -7.19 18.32
N HIS A 174 -6.79 -7.06 17.77
CA HIS A 174 -7.98 -7.83 18.15
C HIS A 174 -8.24 -9.05 17.24
N MET A 175 -7.33 -9.34 16.30
CA MET A 175 -7.38 -10.53 15.44
C MET A 175 -6.41 -11.61 15.91
N PRO A 176 -6.76 -12.90 15.78
CA PRO A 176 -5.80 -13.99 15.93
C PRO A 176 -4.63 -13.82 14.97
N ILE A 177 -3.41 -14.13 15.42
CA ILE A 177 -2.19 -13.97 14.59
C ILE A 177 -2.26 -14.73 13.26
N THR A 178 -2.93 -15.88 13.24
CA THR A 178 -3.16 -16.69 12.04
C THR A 178 -4.07 -16.00 11.02
N ASP A 179 -4.98 -15.14 11.47
CA ASP A 179 -5.82 -14.32 10.60
C ASP A 179 -5.06 -13.09 10.11
N GLN A 180 -4.23 -12.48 10.96
CA GLN A 180 -3.37 -11.36 10.54
C GLN A 180 -2.46 -11.77 9.38
N ALA A 181 -1.79 -12.93 9.50
CA ALA A 181 -0.85 -13.44 8.49
C ALA A 181 -1.49 -13.55 7.09
N LYS A 182 -2.78 -13.90 7.00
CA LYS A 182 -3.52 -14.00 5.72
C LYS A 182 -3.60 -12.68 4.94
N PHE A 183 -3.41 -11.54 5.62
CA PHE A 183 -3.45 -10.21 5.00
C PHE A 183 -2.05 -9.59 4.87
N PHE A 184 -1.16 -9.78 5.85
CA PHE A 184 0.19 -9.22 5.80
C PHE A 184 1.02 -9.78 4.65
N GLU A 185 0.95 -11.09 4.41
CA GLU A 185 1.75 -11.75 3.37
C GLU A 185 1.40 -11.24 1.95
N PRO A 186 0.13 -11.32 1.46
CA PRO A 186 -0.22 -10.77 0.16
C PRO A 186 0.11 -9.30 -0.03
N ILE A 187 -0.16 -8.48 0.99
CA ILE A 187 0.05 -7.04 0.89
C ILE A 187 1.54 -6.73 0.84
N GLY A 188 2.38 -7.47 1.58
CA GLY A 188 3.83 -7.38 1.48
C GLY A 188 4.35 -7.73 0.08
N VAL A 189 3.87 -8.83 -0.49
CA VAL A 189 4.18 -9.24 -1.87
C VAL A 189 3.74 -8.18 -2.87
N TYR A 190 2.51 -7.69 -2.75
CA TYR A 190 1.96 -6.66 -3.64
C TYR A 190 2.74 -5.35 -3.55
N ARG A 191 3.16 -4.91 -2.36
CA ARG A 191 3.98 -3.71 -2.21
C ARG A 191 5.30 -3.81 -2.95
N THR A 192 5.96 -4.98 -2.86
CA THR A 192 7.18 -5.24 -3.64
C THR A 192 6.89 -5.22 -5.14
N PHE A 193 5.79 -5.86 -5.56
CA PHE A 193 5.35 -5.83 -6.96
C PHE A 193 5.05 -4.41 -7.45
N ASP A 194 4.39 -3.56 -6.67
CA ASP A 194 4.09 -2.17 -7.05
C ASP A 194 5.37 -1.34 -7.24
N GLU A 195 6.40 -1.55 -6.42
CA GLU A 195 7.72 -0.94 -6.62
C GLU A 195 8.33 -1.36 -7.96
N VAL A 196 8.32 -2.66 -8.26
CA VAL A 196 8.82 -3.20 -9.54
C VAL A 196 8.03 -2.64 -10.73
N ILE A 197 6.71 -2.49 -10.61
CA ILE A 197 5.86 -1.93 -11.67
C ILE A 197 6.03 -0.41 -11.82
N LYS A 198 6.36 0.32 -10.75
CA LYS A 198 6.76 1.74 -10.83
C LYS A 198 8.05 1.88 -11.64
N ASP A 199 9.03 1.02 -11.39
CA ASP A 199 10.29 0.98 -12.14
C ASP A 199 10.06 0.60 -13.60
N GLU A 200 9.27 -0.45 -13.87
CA GLU A 200 8.86 -0.85 -15.21
C GLU A 200 8.26 0.37 -15.95
N ARG A 201 7.26 1.05 -15.37
CA ARG A 201 6.66 2.24 -15.97
C ARG A 201 7.67 3.35 -16.25
N SER A 202 8.68 3.51 -15.40
CA SER A 202 9.73 4.51 -15.63
C SER A 202 10.57 4.17 -16.84
N ILE A 203 11.01 2.92 -16.95
CA ILE A 203 11.79 2.44 -18.09
C ILE A 203 10.99 2.57 -19.40
N TRP A 204 9.70 2.19 -19.39
CA TRP A 204 8.83 2.32 -20.57
C TRP A 204 8.58 3.77 -21.02
N ARG A 205 8.69 4.76 -20.11
CA ARG A 205 8.62 6.17 -20.50
C ARG A 205 9.82 6.57 -21.35
N GLU A 206 10.99 5.99 -21.11
CA GLU A 206 12.21 6.28 -21.88
C GLU A 206 12.06 5.81 -23.34
N PHE A 207 11.38 4.69 -23.58
CA PHE A 207 11.13 4.22 -24.96
C PHE A 207 10.23 5.14 -25.78
N ARG A 208 9.48 6.07 -25.17
CA ARG A 208 8.70 7.05 -25.94
C ARG A 208 9.58 7.96 -26.80
N ALA A 209 10.87 8.09 -26.48
CA ALA A 209 11.84 8.77 -27.33
C ALA A 209 11.88 8.18 -28.75
N LEU A 210 11.70 6.85 -28.90
CA LEU A 210 11.67 6.17 -30.20
C LEU A 210 10.51 6.61 -31.09
N GLU A 211 9.41 7.12 -30.52
CA GLU A 211 8.29 7.67 -31.30
C GLU A 211 8.68 8.94 -32.07
N ARG A 212 9.83 9.54 -31.72
CA ARG A 212 10.42 10.71 -32.37
C ARG A 212 11.87 10.43 -32.80
N ALA A 213 12.13 9.21 -33.26
CA ALA A 213 13.48 8.73 -33.55
C ALA A 213 14.32 9.65 -34.46
N SER A 214 13.70 10.41 -35.37
CA SER A 214 14.39 11.36 -36.25
C SER A 214 15.08 12.51 -35.53
N PHE A 215 14.73 12.77 -34.27
CA PHE A 215 15.31 13.85 -33.45
C PHE A 215 16.32 13.33 -32.42
N LEU A 216 16.56 12.02 -32.36
CA LEU A 216 17.44 11.43 -31.36
C LEU A 216 18.90 11.62 -31.76
N THR A 217 19.67 12.13 -30.81
CA THR A 217 21.13 12.22 -30.89
C THR A 217 21.77 10.87 -30.56
N GLN A 218 23.08 10.74 -30.80
CA GLN A 218 23.81 9.53 -30.42
C GLN A 218 23.76 9.25 -28.90
N ALA A 219 23.70 10.31 -28.07
CA ALA A 219 23.55 10.17 -26.64
C ALA A 219 22.19 9.56 -26.27
N ASP A 220 21.11 10.03 -26.91
CA ASP A 220 19.76 9.50 -26.69
C ASP A 220 19.70 8.01 -27.05
N TRP A 221 20.33 7.59 -28.14
CA TRP A 221 20.42 6.17 -28.50
C TRP A 221 21.18 5.33 -27.48
N SER A 222 22.21 5.88 -26.82
CA SER A 222 22.87 5.20 -25.70
C SER A 222 21.90 4.98 -24.55
N ASP A 223 21.10 5.98 -24.21
CA ASP A 223 20.14 5.91 -23.11
C ASP A 223 18.99 4.94 -23.43
N VAL A 224 18.50 4.90 -24.68
CA VAL A 224 17.52 3.89 -25.10
C VAL A 224 18.07 2.46 -24.95
N ARG A 225 19.35 2.22 -25.25
CA ARG A 225 19.97 0.89 -25.02
C ARG A 225 20.05 0.54 -23.53
N LYS A 226 20.38 1.51 -22.67
CA LYS A 226 20.36 1.30 -21.21
C LYS A 226 18.94 1.00 -20.71
N ALA A 227 17.93 1.70 -21.25
CA ALA A 227 16.52 1.42 -20.95
C ALA A 227 16.13 0.00 -21.41
N TYR A 228 16.55 -0.41 -22.61
CA TYR A 228 16.30 -1.75 -23.15
C TYR A 228 16.87 -2.87 -22.27
N ASN A 229 18.12 -2.74 -21.84
CA ASN A 229 18.75 -3.73 -20.97
C ASN A 229 18.01 -3.83 -19.63
N ARG A 230 17.74 -2.68 -18.98
CA ARG A 230 16.97 -2.64 -17.73
C ARG A 230 15.57 -3.25 -17.89
N ALA A 231 14.87 -2.96 -18.98
CA ALA A 231 13.54 -3.51 -19.25
C ALA A 231 13.59 -5.03 -19.44
N SER A 232 14.58 -5.52 -20.18
CA SER A 232 14.76 -6.95 -20.44
C SER A 232 15.08 -7.72 -19.17
N ASP A 233 15.99 -7.20 -18.34
CA ASP A 233 16.35 -7.79 -17.04
C ASP A 233 15.13 -7.83 -16.09
N LEU A 234 14.42 -6.71 -15.97
CA LEU A 234 13.22 -6.63 -15.14
C LEU A 234 12.12 -7.57 -15.63
N ASN A 235 11.91 -7.66 -16.95
CA ASN A 235 10.93 -8.56 -17.54
C ASN A 235 11.32 -10.03 -17.33
N ALA A 236 12.61 -10.38 -17.39
CA ALA A 236 13.07 -11.73 -17.06
C ALA A 236 12.73 -12.09 -15.62
N ILE A 237 13.00 -11.21 -14.65
CA ILE A 237 12.65 -11.38 -13.24
C ILE A 237 11.13 -11.53 -13.07
N LEU A 238 10.33 -10.61 -13.62
CA LEU A 238 8.87 -10.66 -13.54
C LEU A 238 8.31 -11.95 -14.15
N SER A 239 8.82 -12.36 -15.31
CA SER A 239 8.35 -13.55 -16.01
C SER A 239 8.69 -14.84 -15.25
N ALA A 240 9.86 -14.93 -14.61
CA ALA A 240 10.24 -16.06 -13.78
C ALA A 240 9.34 -16.15 -12.53
N ASN A 241 8.99 -15.01 -11.95
CA ASN A 241 8.11 -14.93 -10.79
C ASN A 241 6.65 -15.30 -11.11
N LEU A 242 6.14 -14.85 -12.26
CA LEU A 242 4.73 -15.02 -12.63
C LEU A 242 4.43 -16.38 -13.29
N ARG A 243 5.41 -17.05 -13.91
CA ARG A 243 5.19 -18.34 -14.60
C ARG A 243 5.33 -19.57 -13.72
N ASN A 244 6.03 -19.45 -12.59
CA ASN A 244 6.38 -20.61 -11.80
C ASN A 244 5.25 -20.98 -10.83
N GLU A 245 4.63 -22.13 -11.06
CA GLU A 245 3.92 -22.91 -10.04
C GLU A 245 4.89 -23.61 -9.06
N GLU A 246 6.19 -23.32 -9.16
CA GLU A 246 7.24 -23.85 -8.31
C GLU A 246 7.39 -23.01 -7.02
N PRO A 247 7.47 -23.64 -5.84
CA PRO A 247 7.70 -22.95 -4.57
C PRO A 247 9.10 -22.31 -4.54
N GLY A 248 9.18 -20.99 -4.73
CA GLY A 248 10.47 -20.31 -4.57
C GLY A 248 10.60 -18.85 -5.00
N LEU A 249 9.61 -18.21 -5.63
CA LEU A 249 9.77 -16.84 -6.14
C LEU A 249 8.48 -16.04 -5.85
N TRP A 250 8.55 -15.11 -4.88
CA TRP A 250 7.61 -14.07 -4.38
C TRP A 250 6.09 -14.31 -4.34
N LEU A 251 5.51 -15.04 -5.30
CA LEU A 251 4.09 -15.28 -5.50
C LEU A 251 3.59 -16.62 -4.94
N TYR A 252 4.48 -17.43 -4.34
CA TYR A 252 4.12 -18.78 -3.92
C TYR A 252 3.73 -18.90 -2.44
N PRO A 253 2.61 -19.56 -2.10
CA PRO A 253 1.38 -19.76 -2.87
C PRO A 253 0.35 -18.73 -2.41
N PHE A 254 0.33 -17.56 -3.03
CA PHE A 254 -0.76 -16.63 -2.78
C PHE A 254 -2.05 -17.19 -3.39
N ARG A 255 -2.95 -17.67 -2.52
CA ARG A 255 -4.29 -18.14 -2.93
C ARG A 255 -5.28 -17.02 -2.60
N PRO A 256 -5.95 -16.44 -3.60
CA PRO A 256 -6.98 -15.44 -3.31
C PRO A 256 -8.11 -16.09 -2.52
N PHE A 257 -8.76 -15.31 -1.64
CA PHE A 257 -9.89 -15.79 -0.84
C PHE A 257 -11.04 -16.28 -1.73
N HIS A 258 -11.24 -15.61 -2.87
CA HIS A 258 -12.19 -15.97 -3.89
C HIS A 258 -11.49 -16.08 -5.25
N LYS A 259 -12.07 -16.86 -6.18
CA LYS A 259 -11.59 -16.83 -7.57
C LYS A 259 -11.74 -15.40 -8.09
N PRO A 260 -10.67 -14.75 -8.56
CA PRO A 260 -10.78 -13.40 -9.08
C PRO A 260 -11.75 -13.42 -10.25
N LYS A 261 -12.57 -12.37 -10.37
CA LYS A 261 -13.32 -12.14 -11.60
C LYS A 261 -12.28 -11.93 -12.70
N SER A 262 -12.22 -12.83 -13.68
CA SER A 262 -11.31 -12.67 -14.81
C SER A 262 -11.81 -11.49 -15.66
N TYR A 263 -11.20 -10.33 -15.47
CA TYR A 263 -11.42 -9.21 -16.37
C TYR A 263 -10.57 -9.45 -17.60
N SER A 264 -11.21 -9.82 -18.71
CA SER A 264 -10.51 -9.95 -19.99
C SER A 264 -9.87 -8.61 -20.36
N LEU A 265 -8.55 -8.53 -20.23
CA LEU A 265 -7.80 -7.32 -20.56
C LEU A 265 -7.78 -7.02 -22.07
N SER A 266 -8.11 -8.01 -22.89
CA SER A 266 -8.13 -7.90 -24.35
C SER A 266 -9.06 -6.79 -24.86
N GLY A 267 -10.08 -6.40 -24.09
CA GLY A 267 -10.97 -5.29 -24.45
C GLY A 267 -10.33 -3.90 -24.26
N ILE A 268 -9.34 -3.79 -23.37
CA ILE A 268 -8.75 -2.51 -22.97
C ILE A 268 -7.91 -1.96 -24.13
N PRO A 269 -8.21 -0.74 -24.64
CA PRO A 269 -7.51 -0.17 -25.80
C PRO A 269 -5.98 -0.13 -25.67
N ARG A 270 -5.46 0.19 -24.47
CA ARG A 270 -4.01 0.24 -24.21
C ARG A 270 -3.34 -1.14 -24.31
N VAL A 271 -4.01 -2.19 -23.84
CA VAL A 271 -3.51 -3.57 -23.93
C VAL A 271 -3.50 -4.02 -25.38
N ARG A 272 -4.58 -3.73 -26.13
CA ARG A 272 -4.62 -3.99 -27.58
C ARG A 272 -3.50 -3.29 -28.33
N GLN A 273 -3.19 -2.05 -27.97
CA GLN A 273 -2.10 -1.29 -28.56
C GLN A 273 -0.73 -1.93 -28.25
N LEU A 274 -0.48 -2.31 -27.00
CA LEU A 274 0.75 -3.00 -26.60
C LEU A 274 0.98 -4.30 -27.39
N CYS A 275 -0.09 -5.09 -27.57
CA CYS A 275 -0.03 -6.38 -28.23
C CYS A 275 0.11 -6.33 -29.76
N ARG A 276 -0.13 -5.17 -30.40
CA ARG A 276 0.10 -4.98 -31.83
C ARG A 276 1.62 -4.87 -32.12
N PRO A 277 2.09 -5.33 -33.29
CA PRO A 277 3.48 -5.13 -33.69
C PRO A 277 3.86 -3.64 -33.73
N ALA A 278 5.05 -3.29 -33.23
CA ALA A 278 5.61 -1.94 -33.31
C ALA A 278 6.39 -1.69 -34.59
N VAL A 279 6.87 -2.76 -35.22
CA VAL A 279 7.83 -2.72 -36.32
C VAL A 279 7.23 -3.41 -37.55
N SER A 280 7.38 -2.82 -38.74
CA SER A 280 7.05 -3.47 -39.99
C SER A 280 7.99 -4.65 -40.26
N LYS A 281 7.44 -5.72 -40.83
CA LYS A 281 8.28 -6.79 -41.42
C LYS A 281 9.26 -6.13 -42.40
N SER A 282 10.53 -6.55 -42.38
CA SER A 282 11.50 -6.08 -43.36
C SER A 282 10.94 -6.33 -44.77
N PRO A 283 11.08 -5.39 -45.72
CA PRO A 283 10.84 -5.71 -47.12
C PRO A 283 11.76 -6.88 -47.47
N ALA A 284 11.15 -7.99 -47.87
CA ALA A 284 11.85 -9.18 -48.35
C ALA A 284 12.56 -8.90 -49.67
#